data_AF-A0AAW4VZH1-F1
#
_entry.id   AF-A0AAW4VZH1-F1
#
_cell.length_a   1.000
_cell.length_b   1.000
_cell.length_c   1.000
_cell.angle_alpha   90.00
_cell.angle_beta   90.00
_cell.angle_gamma   90.00
#
_symmetry.space_group_name_H-M   'P 1'
#
loop_
_entity.id
_entity.type
_entity.pdbx_description
1 polymer ?
#
loop_
_entity_poly.entity_id
_entity_poly.type
_entity_poly.pdbx_seq_one_letter_code
_entity_poly.pdbx_strand_id
1 'polypeptide(L)'
;MREYKYVCKDCKEHLTNSEDRLCEWCRDKKRVNSAQICIICGKRRTPARDGVCYNCRPKVPKEPYKPDVPWKEALEWVELEYVILQARYDGLSFQEIAELTELSAEECADIAVKTLDRRRFGYYLKI
;
A
#
# COMPACT_ATOMS: atom_id res chain seq x y z
N MET A 1 36.31 8.86 3.01
CA MET A 1 35.88 7.68 3.79
C MET A 1 34.53 8.00 4.43
N ARG A 2 33.54 7.11 4.38
CA ARG A 2 32.31 7.30 5.17
C ARG A 2 32.65 7.03 6.63
N GLU A 3 32.46 8.01 7.50
CA GLU A 3 32.55 7.82 8.94
C GLU A 3 31.29 7.10 9.42
N TYR A 4 31.48 6.03 10.18
CA TYR A 4 30.39 5.27 10.78
C TYR A 4 30.39 5.48 12.29
N LYS A 5 29.25 5.91 12.84
CA LYS A 5 29.10 6.29 14.25
C LYS A 5 28.92 5.10 15.18
N TYR A 6 28.35 3.99 14.69
CA TYR A 6 27.92 2.88 15.53
C TYR A 6 28.28 1.52 14.94
N VAL A 7 28.46 0.54 15.83
CA VAL A 7 28.46 -0.89 15.49
C VAL A 7 27.04 -1.42 15.65
N CYS A 8 26.57 -2.23 14.70
CA CYS A 8 25.25 -2.83 14.71
C CYS A 8 24.98 -3.56 16.03
N LYS A 9 23.88 -3.23 16.70
CA LYS A 9 23.54 -3.82 17.99
C LYS A 9 23.17 -5.30 17.91
N ASP A 10 22.70 -5.78 16.75
CA ASP A 10 22.24 -7.16 16.55
C ASP A 10 23.39 -8.10 16.18
N CYS A 11 24.13 -7.81 15.10
CA CYS A 11 25.20 -8.71 14.63
C CYS A 11 26.59 -8.39 15.20
N LYS A 12 26.79 -7.23 15.83
CA LYS A 12 28.09 -6.78 16.40
C LYS A 12 29.28 -6.72 15.43
N GLU A 13 29.07 -7.03 14.15
CA GLU A 13 30.12 -7.08 13.13
C GLU A 13 30.07 -5.89 12.17
N HIS A 14 28.87 -5.43 11.82
CA HIS A 14 28.68 -4.44 10.77
C HIS A 14 28.57 -3.02 11.33
N LEU A 15 29.16 -2.05 10.63
CA LEU A 15 29.05 -0.63 10.95
C LEU A 15 27.74 -0.04 10.45
N THR A 16 27.19 0.94 11.16
CA THR A 16 25.95 1.64 10.80
C THR A 16 25.94 3.08 11.30
N ASN A 17 25.22 3.94 10.57
CA ASN A 17 24.95 5.33 10.97
C ASN A 17 23.51 5.55 11.42
N SER A 18 22.70 4.49 11.45
CA SER A 18 21.29 4.64 11.78
C SER A 18 21.07 4.76 13.29
N GLU A 19 20.10 5.60 13.65
CA GLU A 19 19.72 5.89 15.04
C GLU A 19 19.22 4.66 15.79
N ASP A 20 18.55 3.72 15.10
CA ASP A 20 18.11 2.45 15.69
C ASP A 20 19.26 1.48 16.00
N ARG A 21 20.49 1.84 15.58
CA ARG A 21 21.74 1.09 15.69
C ARG A 21 21.68 -0.30 15.03
N LEU A 22 20.83 -0.49 14.04
CA LEU A 22 20.81 -1.70 13.20
C LEU A 22 21.59 -1.45 11.91
N CYS A 23 22.39 -2.43 11.48
CA CYS A 23 22.89 -2.44 10.11
C CYS A 23 21.77 -2.81 9.13
N GLU A 24 21.98 -2.47 7.87
CA GLU A 24 21.08 -2.76 6.77
C GLU A 24 20.71 -4.25 6.71
N TRP A 25 21.71 -5.13 6.84
CA TRP A 25 21.49 -6.58 6.78
C TRP A 25 20.57 -7.11 7.90
N CYS A 26 20.81 -6.71 9.15
CA CYS A 26 19.96 -7.11 10.27
C CYS A 26 18.56 -6.51 10.18
N ARG A 27 18.45 -5.28 9.65
CA ARG A 27 17.16 -4.63 9.43
C ARG A 27 16.35 -5.35 8.36
N ASP A 28 16.98 -5.73 7.26
CA ASP A 28 16.33 -6.50 6.20
C ASP A 28 15.94 -7.89 6.68
N LYS A 29 16.81 -8.57 7.44
CA LYS A 29 16.48 -9.87 8.05
C LYS A 29 15.26 -9.77 8.97
N LYS A 30 15.17 -8.72 9.78
CA LYS A 30 13.99 -8.46 10.62
C LYS A 30 12.75 -8.16 9.78
N ARG A 31 12.86 -7.35 8.73
CA ARG A 31 11.77 -7.07 7.78
C ARG A 31 11.23 -8.33 7.09
N VAL A 32 12.13 -9.22 6.66
CA VAL A 32 11.76 -10.50 6.04
C VAL A 32 11.11 -11.41 7.07
N ASN A 33 11.59 -11.43 8.32
CA ASN A 33 11.01 -12.27 9.37
C ASN A 33 9.65 -11.77 9.89
N SER A 34 9.40 -10.45 9.88
CA SER A 34 8.09 -9.88 10.23
C SER A 34 7.11 -9.88 9.06
N ALA A 35 7.58 -10.13 7.84
CA ALA A 35 6.71 -10.25 6.68
C ALA A 35 5.83 -11.51 6.80
N GLN A 36 4.52 -11.31 6.59
CA GLN A 36 3.51 -12.35 6.58
C GLN A 36 3.71 -13.33 5.42
N ILE A 37 3.25 -14.57 5.58
CA ILE A 37 3.30 -15.57 4.50
C ILE A 37 2.22 -15.24 3.48
N CYS A 38 2.53 -15.41 2.19
CA CYS A 38 1.58 -15.11 1.12
C CYS A 38 0.31 -15.96 1.22
N ILE A 39 -0.85 -15.30 1.26
CA ILE A 39 -2.16 -15.97 1.39
C ILE A 39 -2.52 -16.84 0.18
N ILE A 40 -1.97 -16.55 -1.02
CA ILE A 40 -2.27 -17.30 -2.25
C ILE A 40 -1.38 -18.54 -2.40
N CYS A 41 -0.06 -18.44 -2.14
CA CYS A 41 0.85 -19.56 -2.40
C CYS A 41 1.40 -20.25 -1.16
N GLY A 42 1.27 -19.67 0.04
CA GLY A 42 1.79 -20.23 1.29
C GLY A 42 3.32 -20.34 1.38
N LYS A 43 4.07 -19.94 0.34
CA LYS A 43 5.52 -20.22 0.20
C LYS A 43 6.40 -19.01 0.41
N ARG A 44 5.99 -17.83 -0.08
CA ARG A 44 6.81 -16.62 -0.04
C ARG A 44 6.34 -15.71 1.08
N ARG A 45 7.28 -15.12 1.82
CA ARG A 45 6.99 -14.01 2.73
C ARG A 45 6.78 -12.73 1.93
N THR A 46 5.83 -11.90 2.34
CA THR A 46 5.48 -10.65 1.67
C THR A 46 5.27 -9.54 2.68
N PRO A 47 5.90 -8.36 2.48
CA PRO A 47 5.61 -7.18 3.29
C PRO A 47 4.34 -6.45 2.82
N ALA A 48 3.69 -6.91 1.74
CA ALA A 48 2.45 -6.32 1.25
C ALA A 48 1.32 -6.48 2.28
N ARG A 49 0.53 -5.42 2.49
CA ARG A 49 -0.51 -5.38 3.53
C ARG A 49 -1.63 -6.41 3.29
N ASP A 50 -2.00 -6.60 2.04
CA ASP A 50 -2.99 -7.59 1.59
C ASP A 50 -2.52 -9.05 1.67
N GLY A 51 -1.27 -9.28 2.10
CA GLY A 51 -0.72 -10.63 2.22
C GLY A 51 -0.47 -11.32 0.88
N VAL A 52 -0.45 -10.63 -0.26
CA VAL A 52 -0.14 -11.26 -1.56
C VAL A 52 1.31 -10.99 -1.96
N CYS A 53 2.07 -12.03 -2.32
CA CYS A 53 3.43 -11.87 -2.83
C CYS A 53 3.45 -11.39 -4.29
N TYR A 54 4.53 -10.73 -4.69
CA TYR A 54 4.73 -10.18 -6.03
C TYR A 54 4.42 -11.17 -7.17
N ASN A 55 4.70 -12.46 -6.97
CA ASN A 55 4.50 -13.49 -7.98
C ASN A 55 3.06 -14.05 -8.05
N CYS A 56 2.31 -13.93 -6.95
CA CYS A 56 0.90 -14.30 -6.92
C CYS A 56 -0.01 -13.11 -7.23
N ARG A 57 0.52 -11.90 -7.16
CA ARG A 57 -0.20 -10.67 -7.43
C ARG A 57 -0.84 -10.62 -8.83
N PRO A 58 -0.22 -11.11 -9.91
CA PRO A 58 -0.89 -11.23 -11.21
C PRO A 58 -2.08 -12.20 -11.24
N LYS A 59 -2.21 -13.09 -10.24
CA LYS A 59 -3.30 -14.06 -10.12
C LYS A 59 -4.47 -13.53 -9.28
N VAL A 60 -4.29 -12.40 -8.61
CA VAL A 60 -5.41 -11.72 -7.93
C VAL A 60 -6.40 -11.33 -9.02
N PRO A 61 -7.67 -11.76 -8.92
CA PRO A 61 -8.70 -11.34 -9.85
C PRO A 61 -8.68 -9.82 -9.97
N LYS A 62 -8.41 -9.32 -11.16
CA LYS A 62 -8.60 -7.91 -11.48
C LYS A 62 -10.07 -7.74 -11.77
N GLU A 63 -10.68 -6.67 -11.29
CA GLU A 63 -12.02 -6.30 -11.77
C GLU A 63 -11.96 -6.23 -13.30
N PRO A 64 -12.84 -6.96 -14.00
CA PRO A 64 -12.89 -6.90 -15.45
C PRO A 64 -13.19 -5.47 -15.87
N TYR A 65 -12.49 -4.98 -16.89
CA TYR A 65 -12.84 -3.71 -17.52
C TYR A 65 -14.30 -3.79 -18.01
N LYS A 66 -15.13 -2.85 -17.56
CA LYS A 66 -16.52 -2.73 -17.99
C LYS A 66 -16.60 -1.67 -19.10
N PRO A 67 -16.64 -2.06 -20.39
CA PRO A 67 -16.66 -1.11 -21.50
C PRO A 67 -17.95 -0.27 -21.55
N ASP A 68 -19.02 -0.73 -20.89
CA ASP A 68 -20.35 -0.14 -20.96
C ASP A 68 -20.63 0.95 -19.91
N VAL A 69 -19.64 1.33 -19.08
CA VAL A 69 -19.81 2.45 -18.14
C VAL A 69 -19.79 3.75 -18.95
N PRO A 70 -20.89 4.53 -18.99
CA PRO A 70 -20.90 5.80 -19.70
C PRO A 70 -19.83 6.73 -19.13
N TRP A 71 -19.16 7.51 -19.99
CA TRP A 71 -18.13 8.47 -19.57
C TRP A 71 -18.60 9.42 -18.47
N LYS A 72 -19.89 9.79 -18.47
CA LYS A 72 -20.48 10.62 -17.42
C LYS A 72 -20.43 9.94 -16.05
N GLU A 73 -20.85 8.69 -15.96
CA GLU A 73 -20.80 7.93 -14.71
C GLU A 73 -19.34 7.74 -14.27
N ALA A 74 -18.43 7.44 -15.20
CA ALA A 74 -17.00 7.34 -14.90
C ALA A 74 -16.41 8.64 -14.34
N LEU A 75 -16.85 9.80 -14.83
CA LEU A 75 -16.45 11.10 -14.30
C LEU A 75 -16.97 11.33 -12.88
N GLU A 76 -18.25 11.01 -12.62
CA GLU A 76 -18.86 11.10 -11.29
C GLU A 76 -18.11 10.23 -10.26
N TRP A 77 -17.71 9.01 -10.65
CA TRP A 77 -16.87 8.16 -9.81
C TRP A 77 -15.49 8.77 -9.52
N VAL A 78 -14.83 9.36 -10.51
CA VAL A 78 -13.52 10.01 -10.32
C VAL A 78 -13.62 11.25 -9.44
N GLU A 79 -14.68 12.03 -9.57
CA GLU A 79 -14.95 13.19 -8.72
C GLU A 79 -15.16 12.77 -7.26
N LEU A 80 -15.92 11.71 -7.02
CA LEU A 80 -16.12 11.15 -5.69
C LEU A 80 -14.81 10.62 -5.09
N GLU A 81 -14.01 9.87 -5.85
CA GLU A 81 -12.68 9.40 -5.42
C GLU A 81 -11.77 10.57 -5.06
N TYR A 82 -11.81 11.66 -5.83
CA TYR A 82 -11.05 12.89 -5.54
C TYR A 82 -11.49 13.54 -4.23
N VAL A 83 -12.80 13.71 -4.00
CA VAL A 83 -13.35 14.31 -2.76
C VAL A 83 -12.90 13.53 -1.53
N ILE A 84 -13.03 12.20 -1.55
CA ILE A 84 -12.63 11.33 -0.43
C ILE A 84 -11.13 11.45 -0.14
N LEU A 85 -10.29 11.40 -1.19
CA LEU A 85 -8.84 11.50 -1.03
C LEU A 85 -8.39 12.87 -0.56
N GLN A 86 -8.99 13.94 -1.08
CA GLN A 86 -8.69 15.31 -0.68
C GLN A 86 -9.06 15.55 0.78
N ALA A 87 -10.28 15.18 1.18
CA ALA A 87 -10.72 15.31 2.57
C ALA A 87 -9.83 14.52 3.54
N ARG A 88 -9.41 13.30 3.15
CA ARG A 88 -8.48 12.50 3.96
C ARG A 88 -7.10 13.14 4.05
N TYR A 89 -6.60 13.73 2.95
CA TYR A 89 -5.35 14.50 2.94
C TYR A 89 -5.42 15.72 3.87
N ASP A 90 -6.56 16.40 3.88
CA ASP A 90 -6.83 17.56 4.76
C ASP A 90 -7.03 17.17 6.24
N GLY A 91 -7.00 15.86 6.55
CA GLY A 91 -6.95 15.34 7.91
C GLY A 91 -8.28 14.78 8.42
N LEU A 92 -9.37 14.87 7.66
CA LEU A 92 -10.69 14.40 8.09
C LEU A 92 -10.72 12.89 8.29
N SER A 93 -11.39 12.42 9.33
CA SER A 93 -11.69 11.02 9.57
C SER A 93 -12.69 10.48 8.54
N PHE A 94 -12.76 9.15 8.38
CA PHE A 94 -13.74 8.55 7.47
C PHE A 94 -15.20 8.75 7.92
N GLN A 95 -15.42 9.03 9.20
CA GLN A 95 -16.74 9.38 9.73
C GLN A 95 -17.15 10.78 9.26
N GLU A 96 -16.24 11.76 9.33
CA GLU A 96 -16.49 13.11 8.82
C GLU A 96 -16.64 13.11 7.28
N ILE A 97 -15.90 12.25 6.58
CA ILE A 97 -16.02 12.12 5.11
C ILE A 97 -17.36 11.48 4.71
N ALA A 98 -17.86 10.52 5.47
CA ALA A 98 -19.17 9.90 5.24
C ALA A 98 -20.30 10.93 5.26
N GLU A 99 -20.23 11.90 6.17
CA GLU A 99 -21.20 13.01 6.25
C GLU A 99 -21.18 13.92 5.01
N LEU A 100 -20.05 13.96 4.27
CA LEU A 100 -19.89 14.77 3.05
C LEU A 100 -20.30 14.04 1.75
N THR A 101 -20.34 12.70 1.77
CA THR A 101 -20.37 11.89 0.54
C THR A 101 -21.58 10.97 0.40
N GLU A 102 -22.52 11.02 1.36
CA GLU A 102 -23.68 10.10 1.45
C GLU A 102 -23.29 8.61 1.49
N LEU A 103 -22.02 8.31 1.76
CA LEU A 103 -21.47 6.97 1.91
C LEU A 103 -21.30 6.63 3.38
N SER A 104 -21.16 5.34 3.68
CA SER A 104 -20.66 4.91 4.98
C SER A 104 -19.15 5.16 5.11
N ALA A 105 -18.66 5.26 6.35
CA ALA A 105 -17.23 5.39 6.64
C ALA A 105 -16.40 4.19 6.11
N GLU A 106 -17.01 3.01 6.06
CA GLU A 106 -16.38 1.80 5.52
C GLU A 106 -16.20 1.89 4.00
N GLU A 107 -17.22 2.35 3.28
CA GLU A 107 -17.15 2.58 1.83
C GLU A 107 -16.11 3.64 1.48
N CYS A 108 -16.08 4.76 2.24
CA CYS A 108 -15.05 5.79 2.08
C CYS A 108 -13.63 5.24 2.25
N ALA A 109 -13.43 4.36 3.25
CA ALA A 109 -12.14 3.74 3.51
C ALA A 109 -11.73 2.76 2.40
N ASP A 110 -12.67 1.93 1.93
CA ASP A 110 -12.45 0.97 0.85
C ASP A 110 -12.09 1.68 -0.47
N ILE A 111 -12.83 2.73 -0.84
CA ILE A 111 -12.55 3.55 -2.02
C ILE A 111 -11.14 4.16 -1.93
N ALA A 112 -10.80 4.80 -0.80
CA ALA A 112 -9.48 5.41 -0.63
C ALA A 112 -8.33 4.39 -0.77
N VAL A 113 -8.49 3.19 -0.19
CA VAL A 113 -7.49 2.11 -0.29
C VAL A 113 -7.38 1.61 -1.72
N LYS A 114 -8.50 1.33 -2.38
CA LYS A 114 -8.54 0.86 -3.77
C LYS A 114 -7.90 1.87 -4.73
N THR A 115 -8.18 3.16 -4.60
CA THR A 115 -7.58 4.19 -5.47
C THR A 115 -6.07 4.31 -5.25
N LEU A 116 -5.59 4.24 -4.01
CA LEU A 116 -4.16 4.22 -3.71
C LEU A 116 -3.46 2.97 -4.26
N ASP A 117 -4.10 1.80 -4.15
CA ASP A 117 -3.57 0.57 -4.72
C ASP A 117 -3.54 0.61 -6.26
N ARG A 118 -4.57 1.14 -6.90
CA ARG A 118 -4.60 1.36 -8.37
C ARG A 118 -3.41 2.22 -8.83
N ARG A 119 -3.07 3.28 -8.09
CA ARG A 119 -1.95 4.20 -8.40
C ARG A 119 -0.58 3.61 -8.08
N ARG A 120 -0.43 2.91 -6.95
CA ARG A 120 0.85 2.35 -6.50
C ARG A 120 1.33 1.17 -7.35
N PHE A 121 0.40 0.43 -7.94
CA PHE A 121 0.71 -0.76 -8.76
C PHE A 121 0.50 -0.56 -10.25
N GLY A 122 0.25 0.68 -10.69
CA GLY A 122 0.31 1.09 -12.09
C GLY A 122 -0.46 0.13 -13.01
N TYR A 123 -1.79 0.15 -12.93
CA TYR A 123 -2.61 -0.29 -14.05
C TYR A 123 -2.49 0.73 -15.18
N TYR A 124 -1.27 0.92 -15.71
CA TYR A 124 -1.10 1.54 -17.00
C TYR A 124 -1.71 0.55 -18.00
N LEU A 125 -2.86 0.94 -18.54
CA LEU A 125 -3.38 0.39 -19.79
C LEU A 125 -2.18 0.22 -20.73
N LYS A 126 -1.83 -1.03 -21.03
CA LYS A 126 -1.07 -1.31 -22.25
C LYS A 126 -2.04 -0.99 -23.39
N ILE A 127 -1.90 0.22 -23.93
CA ILE A 127 -2.43 0.57 -25.24
C ILE A 127 -1.55 -0.11 -26.28
#